data_AF-A0A645CPZ6-F1
#
_entry.id   AF-A0A645CPZ6-F1
#
_cell.length_a   1.000
_cell.length_b   1.000
_cell.length_c   1.000
_cell.angle_alpha   90.00
_cell.angle_beta   90.00
_cell.angle_gamma   90.00
#
_symmetry.space_group_name_H-M   'P 1'
#
loop_
_entity.id
_entity.type
_entity.pdbx_description
1 polymer ?
#
loop_
_entity_poly.entity_id
_entity_poly.type
_entity_poly.pdbx_seq_one_letter_code
_entity_poly.pdbx_strand_id
1 'polypeptide(L)'
;MNQDMKILQTRITQSETMLTYLRKEQESYTAEIQNKEQEIKDLYQQREEVQHTFFRQSAIYKKINKLAKQDTADKKKINVLNLSDQESLRDTIFAIYNDSITELRLRHPRLTDEDIIFLCLEKNNLPSSIIAYCFGSTNTQVIDQRRYRLKERMTN
;
A
#
# COMPACT_ATOMS: atom_id res chain seq x y z
N MET A 1 55.87 35.45 -14.86
CA MET A 1 55.25 35.66 -13.53
C MET A 1 53.87 36.32 -13.60
N ASN A 2 53.68 37.47 -14.25
CA ASN A 2 52.35 38.12 -14.33
C ASN A 2 51.37 37.43 -15.32
N GLN A 3 51.88 36.83 -16.40
CA GLN A 3 51.06 36.18 -17.42
C GLN A 3 50.49 34.83 -16.97
N ASP A 4 51.26 34.02 -16.25
CA ASP A 4 50.81 32.74 -15.69
C ASP A 4 49.71 32.93 -14.64
N MET A 5 49.83 33.98 -13.82
CA MET A 5 48.79 34.39 -12.86
C MET A 5 47.49 34.78 -13.55
N LYS A 6 47.54 35.50 -14.67
CA LYS A 6 46.33 35.83 -15.46
C LYS A 6 45.66 34.60 -16.05
N ILE A 7 46.44 33.66 -16.58
CA ILE A 7 45.91 32.40 -17.13
C ILE A 7 45.22 31.58 -16.05
N LEU A 8 45.83 31.47 -14.86
CA LEU A 8 45.23 30.79 -13.72
C LEU A 8 43.94 31.48 -13.27
N GLN A 9 43.93 32.81 -13.20
CA GLN A 9 42.72 33.58 -12.85
C GLN A 9 41.57 33.33 -13.83
N THR A 10 41.85 33.33 -15.13
CA THR A 10 40.83 33.03 -16.16
C THR A 10 40.27 31.60 -16.00
N ARG A 11 41.14 30.61 -15.73
CA ARG A 11 40.70 29.22 -15.49
C ARG A 11 39.83 29.11 -14.24
N ILE A 12 40.21 29.78 -13.15
CA ILE A 12 39.42 29.81 -11.91
C ILE A 12 38.03 30.37 -12.19
N THR A 13 37.92 31.51 -12.87
CA THR A 13 36.62 32.12 -13.20
C THR A 13 35.77 31.24 -14.12
N GLN A 14 36.38 30.56 -15.10
CA GLN A 14 35.67 29.60 -15.95
C GLN A 14 35.14 28.41 -15.14
N SER A 15 35.96 27.86 -14.25
CA SER A 15 35.54 26.77 -13.36
C SER A 15 34.44 27.21 -12.39
N GLU A 16 34.52 28.40 -11.79
CA GLU A 16 33.47 28.95 -10.92
C GLU A 16 32.14 29.13 -11.66
N THR A 17 32.20 29.59 -12.90
CA THR A 17 31.02 29.74 -13.78
C THR A 17 30.39 28.38 -14.07
N MET A 18 31.22 27.39 -14.43
CA MET A 18 30.76 26.02 -14.69
C MET A 18 30.16 25.38 -13.44
N LEU A 19 30.79 25.52 -12.27
CA LEU A 19 30.27 25.02 -11.00
C LEU A 19 28.93 25.65 -10.65
N THR A 20 28.75 26.95 -10.91
CA THR A 20 27.49 27.64 -10.68
C THR A 20 26.39 27.12 -11.60
N TYR A 21 26.71 26.87 -12.88
CA TYR A 21 25.77 26.26 -13.82
C TYR A 21 25.34 24.86 -13.38
N LEU A 22 26.30 23.99 -13.08
CA LEU A 22 26.04 22.61 -12.65
C LEU A 22 25.22 22.55 -11.36
N ARG A 23 25.44 23.45 -10.41
CA ARG A 23 24.64 23.55 -9.18
C ARG A 23 23.17 23.88 -9.49
N LYS A 24 22.93 24.86 -10.36
CA LYS A 24 21.56 25.20 -10.78
C LYS A 24 20.87 24.05 -11.51
N GLU A 25 21.61 23.35 -12.35
CA GLU A 25 21.10 22.17 -13.06
C GLU A 25 20.75 21.04 -12.08
N GLN A 26 21.62 20.77 -11.10
CA GLN A 26 21.37 19.81 -10.03
C GLN A 26 20.14 20.17 -9.19
N GLU A 27 19.97 21.45 -8.83
CA GLU A 27 18.79 21.95 -8.12
C GLU A 27 17.51 21.71 -8.95
N SER A 28 17.57 21.97 -10.26
CA SER A 28 16.45 21.72 -11.18
C SER A 28 16.06 20.23 -11.24
N TYR A 29 17.03 19.33 -11.40
CA TYR A 29 16.76 17.89 -11.41
C TYR A 29 16.23 17.39 -10.07
N THR A 30 16.73 17.93 -8.96
CA THR A 30 16.25 17.58 -7.62
C THR A 30 14.77 17.95 -7.46
N ALA A 31 14.39 19.15 -7.91
CA ALA A 31 12.99 19.58 -7.89
C ALA A 31 12.10 18.72 -8.81
N GLU A 32 12.60 18.35 -10.00
CA GLU A 32 11.84 17.48 -10.92
C GLU A 32 11.62 16.07 -10.33
N ILE A 33 12.65 15.49 -9.69
CA ILE A 33 12.53 14.19 -9.01
C ILE A 33 11.47 14.27 -7.91
N GLN A 34 11.53 15.30 -7.05
CA GLN A 34 10.55 15.48 -5.98
C GLN A 34 9.12 15.62 -6.52
N ASN A 35 8.93 16.35 -7.62
CA ASN A 35 7.63 16.50 -8.26
C ASN A 35 7.11 15.16 -8.80
N LYS A 36 7.97 14.39 -9.48
CA LYS A 36 7.60 13.07 -10.01
C LYS A 36 7.32 12.05 -8.91
N GLU A 37 8.08 12.06 -7.82
CA GLU A 37 7.83 11.20 -6.65
C GLU A 37 6.48 11.51 -6.01
N GLN A 38 6.12 12.79 -5.92
CA GLN A 38 4.80 13.21 -5.42
C GLN A 38 3.68 12.80 -6.38
N GLU A 39 3.85 12.99 -7.69
CA GLU A 39 2.87 12.55 -8.70
C GLU A 39 2.63 11.03 -8.65
N ILE A 40 3.71 10.25 -8.54
CA ILE A 40 3.62 8.79 -8.38
C ILE A 40 2.81 8.43 -7.13
N LYS A 41 3.09 9.09 -6.00
CA LYS A 41 2.37 8.86 -4.74
C LYS A 41 0.87 9.15 -4.89
N ASP A 42 0.51 10.24 -5.55
CA ASP A 42 -0.88 10.63 -5.76
C ASP A 42 -1.61 9.64 -6.68
N LEU A 43 -0.94 9.17 -7.74
CA LEU A 43 -1.47 8.13 -8.63
C LEU A 43 -1.71 6.80 -7.89
N TYR A 44 -0.79 6.40 -7.01
CA TYR A 44 -0.97 5.22 -6.17
C TYR A 44 -2.18 5.35 -5.24
N GLN A 45 -2.39 6.52 -4.64
CA GLN A 45 -3.54 6.78 -3.79
C GLN A 45 -4.85 6.73 -4.59
N GLN A 46 -4.91 7.38 -5.75
CA GLN A 46 -6.09 7.35 -6.62
C GLN A 46 -6.44 5.92 -7.07
N ARG A 47 -5.43 5.14 -7.48
CA ARG A 47 -5.61 3.72 -7.83
C ARG A 47 -6.23 2.94 -6.66
N GLU A 48 -5.71 3.14 -5.45
CA GLU A 48 -6.20 2.47 -4.25
C GLU A 48 -7.65 2.87 -3.92
N GLU A 49 -8.01 4.15 -4.02
CA GLU A 49 -9.37 4.65 -3.80
C GLU A 49 -10.38 4.05 -4.79
N VAL A 50 -9.99 3.91 -6.06
CA VAL A 50 -10.80 3.25 -7.09
C VAL A 50 -10.99 1.77 -6.76
N GLN A 51 -9.91 1.06 -6.39
CA GLN A 51 -9.97 -0.35 -5.98
C GLN A 51 -10.89 -0.55 -4.75
N HIS A 52 -10.76 0.32 -3.74
CA HIS A 52 -11.64 0.32 -2.56
C HIS A 52 -13.10 0.51 -2.94
N THR A 53 -13.38 1.40 -3.89
CA THR A 53 -14.75 1.65 -4.36
C THR A 53 -15.33 0.43 -5.07
N PHE A 54 -14.59 -0.19 -5.99
CA PHE A 54 -15.01 -1.44 -6.64
C PHE A 54 -15.26 -2.55 -5.61
N PHE A 55 -14.38 -2.69 -4.63
CA PHE A 55 -14.55 -3.69 -3.59
C PHE A 55 -15.82 -3.43 -2.77
N ARG A 56 -16.08 -2.19 -2.37
CA ARG A 56 -17.30 -1.81 -1.63
C ARG A 56 -18.59 -2.06 -2.42
N GLN A 57 -18.53 -2.01 -3.74
CA GLN A 57 -19.67 -2.29 -4.63
C GLN A 57 -19.91 -3.78 -4.88
N SER A 58 -18.92 -4.63 -4.61
CA SER A 58 -18.98 -6.07 -4.85
C SER A 58 -20.10 -6.77 -4.06
N ALA A 59 -20.59 -7.89 -4.59
CA ALA A 59 -21.62 -8.68 -3.93
C ALA A 59 -21.14 -9.23 -2.57
N ILE A 60 -19.89 -9.65 -2.48
CA ILE A 60 -19.30 -10.17 -1.24
C ILE A 60 -19.19 -9.08 -0.17
N TYR A 61 -18.80 -7.86 -0.53
CA TYR A 61 -18.76 -6.75 0.43
C TYR A 61 -20.15 -6.38 0.96
N LYS A 62 -21.20 -6.49 0.14
CA LYS A 62 -22.58 -6.33 0.62
C LYS A 62 -22.94 -7.39 1.67
N LYS A 63 -22.44 -8.62 1.57
CA LYS A 63 -22.59 -9.65 2.61
C LYS A 63 -21.81 -9.27 3.88
N ILE A 64 -20.55 -8.85 3.74
CA ILE A 64 -19.73 -8.38 4.87
C ILE A 64 -20.43 -7.23 5.62
N ASN A 65 -20.99 -6.26 4.90
CA ASN A 65 -21.75 -5.16 5.50
C ASN A 65 -23.01 -5.63 6.25
N LYS A 66 -23.67 -6.70 5.80
CA LYS A 66 -24.79 -7.30 6.55
C LYS A 66 -24.29 -7.96 7.83
N LEU A 67 -23.18 -8.69 7.77
CA LEU A 67 -22.52 -9.26 8.96
C LEU A 67 -22.08 -8.18 9.95
N ALA A 68 -21.65 -7.01 9.46
CA ALA A 68 -21.26 -5.91 10.32
C ALA A 68 -22.43 -5.26 11.08
N LYS A 69 -23.67 -5.41 10.57
CA LYS A 69 -24.89 -4.86 11.18
C LYS A 69 -25.69 -5.89 11.98
N GLN A 70 -25.20 -7.12 12.09
CA GLN A 70 -25.90 -8.17 12.82
C GLN A 70 -25.92 -7.88 14.33
N ASP A 71 -26.90 -8.43 15.03
CA ASP A 71 -26.93 -8.38 16.49
C ASP A 71 -25.86 -9.30 17.07
N THR A 72 -24.96 -8.73 17.87
CA THR A 72 -23.84 -9.43 18.52
C THR A 72 -24.10 -9.70 20.00
N ALA A 73 -25.31 -9.46 20.52
CA ALA A 73 -25.66 -9.74 21.91
C ALA A 73 -25.57 -11.24 22.24
N ASP A 74 -26.01 -12.10 21.33
CA ASP A 74 -25.91 -13.55 21.47
C ASP A 74 -24.76 -14.11 20.62
N LYS A 75 -23.63 -14.40 21.28
CA LYS A 75 -22.42 -14.94 20.63
C LYS A 75 -22.65 -16.26 19.89
N LYS A 76 -23.68 -17.03 20.21
CA LYS A 76 -23.98 -18.31 19.54
C LYS A 76 -24.70 -18.13 18.19
N LYS A 77 -25.23 -16.95 17.91
CA LYS A 77 -25.96 -16.62 16.68
C LYS A 77 -25.19 -15.71 15.73
N ILE A 78 -23.95 -15.38 16.06
CA ILE A 78 -23.09 -14.57 15.19
C ILE A 78 -22.78 -15.38 13.93
N ASN A 79 -23.19 -14.83 12.80
CA ASN A 79 -22.90 -15.36 11.49
C ASN A 79 -21.52 -14.89 11.03
N VAL A 80 -20.84 -15.78 10.30
CA VAL A 80 -19.53 -15.56 9.69
C VAL A 80 -19.59 -15.98 8.22
N LEU A 81 -18.61 -15.60 7.40
CA LEU A 81 -18.53 -16.10 6.02
C LEU A 81 -18.26 -17.61 6.04
N ASN A 82 -19.10 -18.36 5.32
CA ASN A 82 -18.83 -19.78 5.06
C ASN A 82 -17.71 -19.93 4.02
N LEU A 83 -17.28 -21.18 3.77
CA LEU A 83 -16.16 -21.45 2.85
C LEU A 83 -16.39 -20.91 1.43
N SER A 84 -17.60 -21.05 0.89
CA SER A 84 -17.92 -20.53 -0.45
C SER A 84 -17.89 -18.99 -0.50
N ASP A 85 -18.33 -18.33 0.56
CA ASP A 85 -18.23 -16.88 0.68
C ASP A 85 -16.77 -16.42 0.84
N GLN A 86 -15.93 -17.19 1.52
CA GLN A 86 -14.50 -16.93 1.67
C GLN A 86 -13.75 -17.08 0.33
N GLU A 87 -14.09 -18.09 -0.46
CA GLU A 87 -13.59 -18.24 -1.83
C GLU A 87 -14.01 -17.06 -2.72
N SER A 88 -15.29 -16.67 -2.66
CA SER A 88 -15.78 -15.49 -3.39
C SER A 88 -15.09 -14.20 -2.96
N LEU A 89 -14.79 -14.04 -1.67
CA LEU A 89 -14.02 -12.91 -1.14
C LEU A 89 -12.61 -12.88 -1.72
N ARG A 90 -11.95 -14.04 -1.69
CA ARG A 90 -10.60 -14.21 -2.26
C ARG A 90 -10.61 -13.84 -3.74
N ASP A 91 -11.46 -14.44 -4.55
CA ASP A 91 -11.49 -14.19 -5.99
C ASP A 91 -11.78 -12.71 -6.31
N THR A 92 -12.71 -12.10 -5.57
CA THR A 92 -13.04 -10.68 -5.73
C THR A 92 -11.84 -9.79 -5.40
N ILE A 93 -11.15 -10.04 -4.29
CA ILE A 93 -9.96 -9.27 -3.90
C ILE A 93 -8.85 -9.45 -4.94
N PHE A 94 -8.57 -10.69 -5.34
CA PHE A 94 -7.48 -10.97 -6.28
C PHE A 94 -7.76 -10.39 -7.67
N ALA A 95 -9.02 -10.32 -8.10
CA ALA A 95 -9.40 -9.64 -9.33
C ALA A 95 -9.24 -8.11 -9.25
N ILE A 96 -9.70 -7.48 -8.15
CA ILE A 96 -9.70 -6.02 -8.02
C ILE A 96 -8.29 -5.45 -7.76
N TYR A 97 -7.51 -6.14 -6.92
CA TYR A 97 -6.21 -5.67 -6.45
C TYR A 97 -5.03 -6.35 -7.17
N ASN A 98 -5.26 -7.02 -8.31
CA ASN A 98 -4.26 -7.85 -9.01
C ASN A 98 -2.86 -7.22 -9.10
N ASP A 99 -2.78 -5.98 -9.58
CA ASP A 99 -1.50 -5.30 -9.78
C ASP A 99 -0.85 -4.94 -8.44
N SER A 100 -1.63 -4.41 -7.50
CA SER A 100 -1.20 -4.11 -6.13
C SER A 100 -0.70 -5.36 -5.41
N ILE A 101 -1.34 -6.51 -5.62
CA ILE A 101 -0.97 -7.81 -5.06
C ILE A 101 0.33 -8.31 -5.67
N THR A 102 0.47 -8.16 -6.99
CA THR A 102 1.70 -8.53 -7.72
C THR A 102 2.89 -7.73 -7.19
N GLU A 103 2.77 -6.41 -7.10
CA GLU A 103 3.77 -5.52 -6.51
C GLU A 103 4.10 -5.92 -5.06
N LEU A 104 3.08 -6.23 -4.25
CA LEU A 104 3.24 -6.58 -2.85
C LEU A 104 4.01 -7.90 -2.67
N ARG A 105 3.72 -8.90 -3.49
CA ARG A 105 4.43 -10.20 -3.47
C ARG A 105 5.88 -10.08 -3.97
N LEU A 106 6.15 -9.19 -4.92
CA LEU A 106 7.53 -8.91 -5.35
C LEU A 106 8.35 -8.32 -4.19
N ARG A 107 7.75 -7.43 -3.39
CA ARG A 107 8.41 -6.81 -2.25
C ARG A 107 8.50 -7.72 -1.03
N HIS A 108 7.49 -8.56 -0.80
CA HIS A 108 7.40 -9.46 0.35
C HIS A 108 6.98 -10.87 -0.10
N PRO A 109 7.91 -11.67 -0.64
CA PRO A 109 7.60 -12.98 -1.24
C PRO A 109 7.02 -14.01 -0.27
N ARG A 110 7.17 -13.79 1.04
CA ARG A 110 6.68 -14.69 2.11
C ARG A 110 5.22 -14.46 2.49
N LEU A 111 4.55 -13.45 1.94
CA LEU A 111 3.15 -13.19 2.21
C LEU A 111 2.27 -14.29 1.61
N THR A 112 1.39 -14.85 2.45
CA THR A 112 0.39 -15.81 1.99
C THR A 112 -0.83 -15.08 1.42
N ASP A 113 -1.70 -15.82 0.73
CA ASP A 113 -2.95 -15.24 0.23
C ASP A 113 -3.85 -14.73 1.35
N GLU A 114 -3.84 -15.40 2.49
CA GLU A 114 -4.55 -14.96 3.67
C GLU A 114 -4.01 -13.65 4.24
N ASP A 115 -2.69 -13.43 4.19
CA ASP A 115 -2.06 -12.18 4.60
C ASP A 115 -2.48 -11.04 3.67
N ILE A 116 -2.53 -11.31 2.37
CA ILE A 116 -2.95 -10.35 1.34
C ILE A 116 -4.42 -9.97 1.53
N ILE A 117 -5.30 -10.97 1.71
CA ILE A 117 -6.71 -10.73 2.02
C ILE A 117 -6.85 -9.89 3.29
N PHE A 118 -6.10 -10.24 4.34
CA PHE A 118 -6.12 -9.50 5.60
C PHE A 118 -5.72 -8.03 5.41
N LEU A 119 -4.63 -7.76 4.69
CA LEU A 119 -4.17 -6.41 4.38
C LEU A 119 -5.21 -5.62 3.57
N CYS A 120 -5.83 -6.23 2.56
CA CYS A 120 -6.89 -5.58 1.79
C CYS A 120 -8.10 -5.21 2.66
N LEU A 121 -8.51 -6.09 3.57
CA LEU A 121 -9.63 -5.83 4.50
C LEU A 121 -9.27 -4.71 5.51
N GLU A 122 -8.04 -4.70 6.01
CA GLU A 122 -7.55 -3.68 6.94
C GLU A 122 -7.47 -2.30 6.26
N LYS A 123 -6.96 -2.23 5.03
CA LYS A 123 -6.94 -0.99 4.21
C LYS A 123 -8.31 -0.43 3.90
N ASN A 124 -9.33 -1.29 3.84
CA ASN A 124 -10.73 -0.86 3.71
C ASN A 124 -11.34 -0.36 5.03
N ASN A 125 -10.54 -0.24 6.11
CA ASN A 125 -10.93 0.20 7.44
C ASN A 125 -12.01 -0.68 8.09
N LEU A 126 -11.98 -2.00 7.81
CA LEU A 126 -12.88 -2.94 8.47
C LEU A 126 -12.42 -3.21 9.92
N PRO A 127 -13.34 -3.20 10.91
CA PRO A 127 -12.99 -3.54 12.29
C PRO A 127 -12.50 -4.98 12.43
N SER A 128 -11.62 -5.26 13.42
CA SER A 128 -11.08 -6.61 13.66
C SER A 128 -12.16 -7.68 13.86
N SER A 129 -13.32 -7.33 14.44
CA SER A 129 -14.47 -8.24 14.56
C SER A 129 -15.03 -8.66 13.21
N ILE A 130 -15.17 -7.71 12.28
CA ILE A 130 -15.71 -7.96 10.95
C ILE A 130 -14.70 -8.74 10.11
N ILE A 131 -13.42 -8.42 10.24
CA ILE A 131 -12.34 -9.18 9.61
C ILE A 131 -12.33 -10.63 10.13
N ALA A 132 -12.53 -10.85 11.44
CA ALA A 132 -12.67 -12.20 11.98
C ALA A 132 -13.84 -12.95 11.31
N TYR A 133 -15.00 -12.30 11.14
CA TYR A 133 -16.14 -12.90 10.45
C TYR A 133 -15.82 -13.25 9.00
N CYS A 134 -14.99 -12.45 8.32
CA CYS A 134 -14.53 -12.74 6.96
C CYS A 134 -13.68 -14.01 6.89
N PHE A 135 -12.95 -14.34 7.96
CA PHE A 135 -12.16 -15.58 8.08
C PHE A 135 -12.93 -16.73 8.75
N GLY A 136 -14.26 -16.64 8.88
CA GLY A 136 -15.05 -17.70 9.49
C GLY A 136 -14.93 -17.81 11.01
N SER A 137 -14.37 -16.79 11.68
CA SER A 137 -14.13 -16.79 13.13
C SER A 137 -14.90 -15.69 13.84
N THR A 138 -15.38 -15.94 15.05
CA THR A 138 -15.91 -14.89 15.94
C THR A 138 -14.87 -14.36 16.93
N ASN A 139 -13.68 -14.99 16.98
CA ASN A 139 -12.60 -14.63 17.89
C ASN A 139 -11.67 -13.60 17.24
N THR A 140 -11.69 -12.38 17.76
CA THR A 140 -10.82 -11.28 17.32
C THR A 140 -9.36 -11.48 17.66
N GLN A 141 -9.01 -12.29 18.66
CA GLN A 141 -7.61 -12.58 19.01
C GLN A 141 -6.85 -13.25 17.87
N VAL A 142 -7.55 -14.01 17.02
CA VAL A 142 -6.97 -14.61 15.81
C VAL A 142 -6.45 -13.54 14.85
N ILE A 143 -7.11 -12.38 14.83
CA ILE A 143 -6.72 -11.24 14.00
C ILE A 143 -5.50 -10.53 14.58
N ASP A 144 -5.44 -10.34 15.91
CA ASP A 144 -4.28 -9.73 16.55
C ASP A 144 -3.01 -10.58 16.37
N GLN A 145 -3.13 -11.90 16.52
CA GLN A 145 -2.04 -12.84 16.25
C GLN A 145 -1.63 -12.83 14.76
N ARG A 146 -2.59 -12.66 13.84
CA ARG A 146 -2.30 -12.53 12.41
C ARG A 146 -1.53 -11.24 12.13
N ARG A 147 -1.95 -10.11 12.69
CA ARG A 147 -1.25 -8.83 12.56
C ARG A 147 0.19 -8.91 13.09
N TYR A 148 0.41 -9.61 14.20
CA TYR A 148 1.77 -9.83 14.72
C TYR A 148 2.64 -10.62 13.72
N ARG A 149 2.18 -11.78 13.25
CA ARG A 149 2.90 -12.61 12.27
C ARG A 149 3.14 -11.89 10.94
N LEU A 150 2.18 -11.08 10.52
CA LEU A 150 2.29 -10.28 9.30
C LEU A 150 3.45 -9.28 9.40
N LYS A 151 3.60 -8.59 10.53
CA LYS A 151 4.71 -7.64 10.72
C LYS A 151 6.06 -8.33 10.51
N GLU A 152 6.25 -9.53 11.05
CA GLU A 152 7.49 -10.30 10.85
C GLU A 152 7.76 -10.67 9.38
N ARG A 153 6.70 -10.93 8.60
CA ARG A 153 6.80 -11.26 7.16
C ARG A 153 6.97 -10.03 6.27
N MET A 154 6.63 -8.84 6.76
CA MET A 154 6.83 -7.59 6.03
C MET A 154 8.23 -7.00 6.27
N THR A 155 8.88 -7.32 7.39
CA THR A 155 10.23 -6.84 7.72
C THR A 155 11.36 -7.72 7.21
N ASN A 156 11.07 -8.98 6.85
CA ASN A 156 12.03 -10.01 6.43
C ASN A 156 11.75 -10.54 5.03
#